data_AF-A0A9E5UD44-F1
#
_entry.id   AF-A0A9E5UD44-F1
#
_cell.length_a   1.000
_cell.length_b   1.000
_cell.length_c   1.000
_cell.angle_alpha   90.00
_cell.angle_beta   90.00
_cell.angle_gamma   90.00
#
_symmetry.space_group_name_H-M   'P 1'
#
loop_
_entity.id
_entity.type
_entity.pdbx_description
1 polymer ?
#
loop_
_entity_poly.entity_id
_entity_poly.type
_entity_poly.pdbx_seq_one_letter_code
_entity_poly.pdbx_strand_id
1 'polypeptide(L)' 'MQEIAEYLGVKESTIYKWTHEEYIPHIKLGKFLRFKTRDIDKWIDKKAKNGRMTRRINVD' A
#
# COMPACT_ATOMS: atom_id res chain seq x y z
N MET A 1 -9.19 -9.45 -4.74
CA MET A 1 -9.08 -8.04 -4.31
C MET A 1 -9.17 -7.95 -2.80
N GLN A 2 -10.14 -8.64 -2.18
CA GLN A 2 -10.27 -8.77 -0.73
C GLN A 2 -8.94 -8.99 0.03
N GLU A 3 -8.13 -9.97 -0.34
CA GLU A 3 -6.86 -10.26 0.36
C GLU A 3 -5.91 -9.04 0.44
N ILE A 4 -5.69 -8.33 -0.66
CA ILE A 4 -4.80 -7.16 -0.68
C ILE A 4 -5.47 -5.95 0.00
N ALA A 5 -6.79 -5.84 -0.07
CA ALA A 5 -7.55 -4.81 0.60
C ALA A 5 -7.47 -4.97 2.12
N GLU A 6 -7.62 -6.21 2.61
CA GLU A 6 -7.44 -6.60 4.01
C GLU A 6 -6.00 -6.39 4.47
N TYR A 7 -5.02 -6.84 3.69
CA TYR A 7 -3.60 -6.64 3.99
C TYR A 7 -3.22 -5.16 4.17
N LEU A 8 -3.77 -4.28 3.31
CA LEU A 8 -3.50 -2.84 3.35
C LEU A 8 -4.46 -2.07 4.28
N GLY A 9 -5.47 -2.71 4.86
CA GLY A 9 -6.49 -2.06 5.68
C GLY A 9 -7.35 -1.04 4.92
N VAL A 10 -7.63 -1.28 3.64
CA VAL A 10 -8.44 -0.39 2.79
C VAL A 10 -9.64 -1.11 2.18
N LYS A 11 -10.58 -0.36 1.59
CA LYS A 11 -11.73 -0.95 0.88
C LYS A 11 -11.28 -1.57 -0.44
N GLU A 12 -11.94 -2.64 -0.89
CA GLU A 12 -11.68 -3.23 -2.22
C GLU A 12 -11.84 -2.22 -3.36
N SER A 13 -12.80 -1.30 -3.25
CA SER A 13 -13.00 -0.22 -4.24
C SER A 13 -11.78 0.71 -4.35
N THR A 14 -11.05 0.92 -3.25
CA THR A 14 -9.79 1.67 -3.25
C THR A 14 -8.71 0.93 -4.03
N ILE A 15 -8.60 -0.38 -3.85
CA ILE A 15 -7.66 -1.21 -4.63
C ILE A 15 -8.02 -1.17 -6.12
N TYR A 16 -9.30 -1.30 -6.48
CA TYR A 16 -9.74 -1.18 -7.87
C TYR A 16 -9.34 0.16 -8.47
N LYS A 17 -9.63 1.26 -7.78
CA LYS A 17 -9.23 2.61 -8.20
C LYS A 17 -7.71 2.69 -8.41
N TRP A 18 -6.92 2.26 -7.44
CA TRP A 18 -5.46 2.29 -7.55
C TRP A 18 -4.91 1.41 -8.67
N THR A 19 -5.53 0.28 -8.98
CA THR A 19 -5.11 -0.56 -10.11
C THR A 19 -5.44 0.10 -11.44
N HIS A 20 -6.59 0.77 -11.55
CA HIS A 20 -6.97 1.52 -12.74
C HIS A 20 -6.06 2.74 -12.97
N GLU A 21 -5.64 3.40 -11.90
CA GLU A 21 -4.72 4.54 -11.92
C GLU A 21 -3.24 4.13 -12.03
N GLU A 22 -2.92 2.84 -12.16
CA GLU A 22 -1.55 2.30 -12.12
C GLU A 22 -0.74 2.76 -10.89
N TYR A 23 -1.44 3.09 -9.79
CA TYR A 23 -0.86 3.67 -8.58
C TYR A 23 -0.28 2.61 -7.63
N ILE A 24 -0.90 1.44 -7.59
CA ILE A 24 -0.46 0.28 -6.81
C ILE A 24 0.24 -0.73 -7.74
N PRO A 25 1.40 -1.30 -7.33
CA PRO A 25 2.07 -2.33 -8.12
C PRO A 25 1.17 -3.55 -8.30
N HIS A 26 0.95 -3.95 -9.56
CA HIS A 26 0.10 -5.09 -9.88
C HIS A 26 0.58 -5.78 -11.16
N ILE A 27 0.16 -7.04 -11.34
CA ILE A 27 0.40 -7.82 -12.55
C ILE A 27 -0.96 -8.15 -13.16
N LYS A 28 -1.16 -7.77 -14.42
CA LYS A 28 -2.36 -8.07 -15.18
C LYS A 28 -2.20 -9.40 -15.91
N LEU A 29 -3.06 -10.36 -15.59
CA LEU A 29 -3.15 -11.67 -16.25
C LEU A 29 -4.55 -11.78 -16.88
N GLY A 30 -4.72 -11.14 -18.03
CA GLY A 30 -6.03 -11.00 -18.68
C GLY A 30 -7.00 -10.20 -17.81
N LYS A 31 -8.08 -10.84 -17.35
CA LYS A 31 -9.08 -10.25 -16.44
C LYS A 31 -8.67 -10.32 -14.96
N PHE A 32 -7.62 -11.04 -14.63
CA PHE A 32 -7.18 -11.23 -13.25
C PHE A 32 -6.05 -10.26 -12.90
N LEU A 33 -6.10 -9.77 -11.67
CA LEU A 33 -5.03 -8.97 -11.08
C LEU A 33 -4.32 -9.81 -10.01
N ARG A 34 -2.99 -9.76 -10.04
CA ARG A 34 -2.12 -10.38 -9.05
C ARG A 34 -1.25 -9.34 -8.39
N PHE A 35 -1.00 -9.53 -7.10
CA PHE A 35 -0.15 -8.68 -6.29
C PHE A 35 0.94 -9.55 -5.71
N LYS A 36 2.20 -9.14 -5.87
CA LYS A 36 3.33 -9.79 -5.19
C LYS A 36 3.54 -9.07 -3.87
N THR A 37 3.42 -9.79 -2.76
CA THR A 37 3.59 -9.21 -1.41
C THR A 37 4.88 -8.41 -1.31
N ARG A 38 6.01 -8.96 -1.79
CA ARG A 38 7.31 -8.27 -1.80
C ARG A 38 7.30 -6.91 -2.52
N ASP A 39 6.53 -6.78 -3.59
CA ASP A 39 6.47 -5.52 -4.35
C ASP A 39 5.55 -4.51 -3.67
N ILE A 40 4.49 -5.00 -3.01
CA ILE A 40 3.62 -4.20 -2.15
C ILE A 40 4.38 -3.68 -0.94
N ASP A 41 5.14 -4.54 -0.25
CA ASP A 41 5.94 -4.15 0.92
C ASP A 41 6.91 -3.04 0.57
N LYS A 42 7.68 -3.22 -0.51
CA LYS A 42 8.58 -2.17 -1.03
C LYS A 42 7.86 -0.86 -1.38
N TRP A 43 6.63 -0.96 -1.88
CA TRP A 43 5.83 0.21 -2.20
C TRP A 43 5.35 0.93 -0.94
N ILE A 44 4.92 0.19 0.10
CA ILE A 44 4.58 0.74 1.42
C ILE A 44 5.81 1.41 2.03
N ASP A 45 6.96 0.75 2.04
CA ASP A 45 8.21 1.29 2.59
C ASP A 45 8.62 2.59 1.93
N LYS A 46 8.46 2.70 0.61
CA LYS A 46 8.72 3.96 -0.14
C LYS A 46 7.72 5.07 0.19
N LYS A 47 6.51 4.73 0.62
CA LYS A 47 5.45 5.68 0.98
C LYS A 47 5.50 6.06 2.45
N ALA A 48 6.13 5.24 3.29
CA ALA A 48 6.32 5.51 4.70
C ALA A 48 7.09 6.83 4.85
N LYS A 49 6.42 7.84 5.41
CA LYS A 49 7.10 9.06 5.83
C LYS A 49 7.74 8.76 7.17
N ASN A 50 9.02 9.08 7.33
CA ASN A 50 9.64 9.13 8.64
C ASN A 50 8.72 9.95 9.55
N GLY A 51 8.25 9.34 10.65
CA GLY A 51 7.42 10.03 11.62
C GLY A 51 8.06 11.35 12.04
N ARG A 52 7.26 12.32 12.49
CA ARG A 52 7.80 13.63 12.92
C ARG A 52 8.94 13.40 13.92
N MET A 53 10.18 13.72 13.54
CA MET A 53 11.34 13.67 14.44
C MET A 53 11.23 14.67 15.61
N THR A 54 10.29 15.60 15.55
CA THR A 54 10.06 16.63 16.55
C THR A 54 9.05 16.20 17.62
N ARG A 55 9.50 15.29 18.48
CA ARG A 55 9.22 15.38 19.92
C ARG A 55 10.48 14.94 20.66
N ARG A 56 11.43 15.88 20.85
CA ARG A 56 12.26 15.83 22.05
C ARG A 56 11.30 16.09 23.20
N ILE A 57 10.77 15.03 23.79
CA ILE A 57 10.12 15.13 25.10
C ILE A 57 11.30 15.37 26.04
N ASN A 58 11.55 16.64 26.39
CA ASN A 58 12.30 16.88 27.62
C ASN A 58 11.38 16.40 28.74
N VAL A 59 11.76 15.27 29.33
CA VAL A 59 11.24 14.83 30.61
C VAL A 59 12.10 15.56 31.64
N ASP A 60 11.60 16.67 32.15
CA ASP A 60 12.07 17.27 33.41
C ASP A 60 11.54 16.44 34.59
#